data_AF-A0A7L4NAI8-F1
#
_entry.id   AF-A0A7L4NAI8-F1
#
_cell.length_a   1.000
_cell.length_b   1.000
_cell.length_c   1.000
_cell.angle_alpha   90.00
_cell.angle_beta   90.00
_cell.angle_gamma   90.00
#
_symmetry.space_group_name_H-M   'P 1'
#
loop_
_entity.id
_entity.type
_entity.pdbx_description
1 polymer ?
#
loop_
_entity_poly.entity_id
_entity_poly.type
_entity_poly.pdbx_seq_one_letter_code
_entity_poly.pdbx_strand_id
1 'polypeptide(L)'
;CVSGAHSLQRIGGCDLLEDGSIRGYWQYGYNGRDFISLNKDTRTFTAADPVANITKSKWEAEGTVAHRHNKYLKNMCVEWLKKYVSYGRAVLERKERPEVHVSGKEAHGILTLSCRAY
;
A
#
# COMPACT_ATOMS: atom_id res chain seq x y z
N CYS A 1 21.14 13.85 -18.39
CA CYS A 1 19.89 13.08 -18.21
C CYS A 1 20.09 11.71 -18.82
N VAL A 2 19.65 10.64 -18.16
CA VAL A 2 19.56 9.33 -18.82
C VAL A 2 18.48 9.47 -19.90
N SER A 3 18.76 9.08 -21.14
CA SER A 3 17.79 9.20 -22.24
C SER A 3 16.85 8.00 -22.23
N GLY A 4 15.56 8.23 -22.45
CA GLY A 4 14.56 7.18 -22.57
C GLY A 4 13.27 7.51 -21.84
N ALA A 5 12.29 6.62 -21.97
CA ALA A 5 11.05 6.71 -21.21
C ALA A 5 11.27 6.19 -19.78
N HIS A 6 10.74 6.92 -18.80
CA HIS A 6 10.76 6.54 -17.39
C HIS A 6 9.35 6.60 -16.82
N SER A 7 9.07 5.79 -15.79
CA SER A 7 7.79 5.78 -15.10
C SER A 7 7.91 6.30 -13.67
N LEU A 8 6.90 7.04 -13.23
CA LEU A 8 6.71 7.45 -11.84
C LEU A 8 5.35 6.93 -11.37
N GLN A 9 5.35 6.22 -10.25
CA GLN A 9 4.16 5.64 -9.64
C GLN A 9 3.98 6.23 -8.24
N ARG A 10 2.73 6.35 -7.79
CA ARG A 10 2.41 6.84 -6.46
C ARG A 10 1.34 5.97 -5.83
N ILE A 11 1.58 5.50 -4.62
CA ILE A 11 0.59 4.89 -3.75
C ILE A 11 0.33 5.80 -2.56
N GLY A 12 -0.94 6.08 -2.28
CA GLY A 12 -1.37 6.96 -1.20
C GLY A 12 -2.72 6.53 -0.67
N GLY A 13 -2.82 6.24 0.62
CA GLY A 13 -4.04 5.70 1.21
C GLY A 13 -3.88 5.36 2.69
N CYS A 14 -4.96 4.85 3.26
CA CYS A 14 -5.04 4.45 4.65
C CYS A 14 -5.88 3.20 4.80
N ASP A 15 -5.57 2.41 5.83
CA ASP A 15 -6.29 1.22 6.22
C ASP A 15 -6.88 1.47 7.62
N LEU A 16 -8.13 1.06 7.83
CA LEU A 16 -8.68 0.84 9.17
C LEU A 16 -8.52 -0.64 9.51
N LEU A 17 -7.78 -0.92 10.58
CA LEU A 17 -7.55 -2.28 11.07
C LEU A 17 -8.67 -2.71 12.03
N GLU A 18 -8.78 -4.02 12.27
CA GLU A 18 -9.84 -4.60 13.12
C GLU A 18 -9.78 -4.08 14.57
N ASP A 19 -8.59 -3.76 15.07
CA ASP A 19 -8.37 -3.14 16.39
C ASP A 19 -8.71 -1.63 16.44
N GLY A 20 -9.19 -1.07 15.31
CA GLY A 20 -9.51 0.34 15.16
C GLY A 20 -8.31 1.23 14.89
N SER A 21 -7.09 0.69 14.83
CA SER A 21 -5.90 1.45 14.49
C SER A 21 -5.87 1.83 13.01
N ILE A 22 -5.20 2.94 12.71
CA ILE A 22 -5.16 3.52 11.37
C ILE A 22 -3.74 3.46 10.83
N ARG A 23 -3.56 2.71 9.75
CA ARG A 23 -2.31 2.72 8.98
C ARG A 23 -2.43 3.69 7.81
N GLY A 24 -1.42 4.50 7.55
CA GLY A 24 -1.41 5.44 6.44
C GLY A 24 -0.09 5.30 5.68
N TYR A 25 -0.16 5.34 4.36
CA TYR A 25 1.01 5.19 3.50
C TYR A 25 0.98 6.25 2.39
N TRP A 26 2.16 6.79 2.09
CA TRP A 26 2.38 7.65 0.94
C TRP A 26 3.76 7.38 0.39
N GLN A 27 3.84 6.77 -0.80
CA GLN A 27 5.08 6.29 -1.37
C GLN A 27 5.11 6.53 -2.87
N TYR A 28 6.30 6.75 -3.40
CA TYR A 28 6.58 6.88 -4.82
C TYR A 28 7.54 5.79 -5.25
N GLY A 29 7.30 5.26 -6.45
CA GLY A 29 8.19 4.34 -7.15
C GLY A 29 8.65 4.92 -8.48
N TYR A 30 9.89 4.65 -8.86
CA TYR A 30 10.50 5.09 -10.11
C TYR A 30 10.98 3.87 -10.91
N ASN A 31 10.51 3.72 -12.15
CA ASN A 31 10.77 2.53 -12.99
C ASN A 31 10.47 1.20 -12.28
N GLY A 32 9.35 1.14 -11.53
CA GLY A 32 8.90 -0.05 -10.81
C GLY A 32 9.67 -0.38 -9.53
N ARG A 33 10.59 0.49 -9.09
CA ARG A 33 11.34 0.32 -7.83
C ARG A 33 10.94 1.38 -6.82
N ASP A 34 11.07 1.06 -5.54
CA ASP A 34 10.87 2.03 -4.47
C ASP A 34 11.78 3.24 -4.67
N PHE A 35 11.25 4.43 -4.43
CA PHE A 35 11.97 5.68 -4.62
C PHE A 35 11.97 6.54 -3.35
N ILE A 36 10.80 6.95 -2.86
CA ILE A 36 10.69 7.75 -1.63
C ILE A 36 9.36 7.49 -0.92
N SER A 37 9.38 7.36 0.41
CA SER A 37 8.20 7.13 1.23
C SER A 37 8.11 8.11 2.41
N LEU A 38 6.88 8.49 2.79
CA LEU A 38 6.62 9.35 3.93
C LEU A 38 6.46 8.50 5.19
N ASN A 39 7.23 8.82 6.22
CA ASN A 39 6.93 8.40 7.58
C ASN A 39 5.88 9.36 8.18
N LYS A 40 4.67 8.86 8.40
CA LYS A 40 3.55 9.67 8.92
C LYS A 40 3.72 10.07 10.39
N ASP A 41 4.56 9.41 11.15
CA ASP A 41 4.70 9.67 12.58
C ASP A 41 5.75 10.76 12.82
N THR A 42 6.89 10.65 12.13
CA THR A 42 7.98 11.65 12.20
C THR A 42 7.81 12.79 11.20
N ARG A 43 6.93 12.66 10.20
CA ARG A 43 6.77 13.59 9.07
C ARG A 43 8.06 13.78 8.25
N THR A 44 8.90 12.76 8.22
CA THR A 44 10.14 12.73 7.43
C THR A 44 10.01 11.76 6.26
N PHE A 45 10.90 11.86 5.29
CA PHE A 45 10.93 10.95 4.16
C PHE A 45 12.08 9.94 4.25
N THR A 46 11.79 8.72 3.83
CA THR A 46 12.79 7.67 3.60
C THR A 46 13.06 7.58 2.11
N ALA A 47 14.29 7.87 1.71
CA ALA A 47 14.77 7.71 0.34
C ALA A 47 15.27 6.27 0.15
N ALA A 48 14.92 5.65 -0.99
CA ALA A 48 15.33 4.29 -1.30
C ALA A 48 16.72 4.21 -1.96
N ASP A 49 17.17 5.29 -2.61
CA ASP A 49 18.48 5.38 -3.25
C ASP A 49 19.11 6.79 -3.11
N PRO A 50 20.40 6.97 -3.49
CA PRO A 50 21.07 8.26 -3.40
C PRO A 50 20.46 9.37 -4.26
N VAL A 51 19.79 9.03 -5.38
CA VAL A 51 19.12 10.01 -6.24
C VAL A 51 17.85 10.53 -5.57
N ALA A 52 17.11 9.64 -4.88
CA ALA A 52 15.93 9.99 -4.10
C ALA A 52 16.25 10.94 -2.92
N ASN A 53 17.49 10.94 -2.41
CA ASN A 53 17.91 11.89 -1.37
C ASN A 53 17.79 13.35 -1.82
N ILE A 54 17.98 13.62 -3.12
CA ILE A 54 17.82 14.98 -3.66
C ILE A 54 16.37 15.45 -3.46
N THR A 55 15.40 14.59 -3.81
CA THR A 55 13.97 14.85 -3.62
C THR A 55 13.62 14.96 -2.13
N LYS A 56 14.15 14.06 -1.30
CA LYS A 56 13.98 14.09 0.16
C LYS A 56 14.41 15.44 0.74
N SER A 57 15.65 15.86 0.49
CA SER A 57 16.18 17.11 1.04
C SER A 57 15.35 18.31 0.61
N LYS A 58 14.88 18.33 -0.65
CA LYS A 58 13.99 19.38 -1.15
C LYS A 58 12.66 19.41 -0.40
N TRP A 59 11.98 18.26 -0.28
CA TRP A 59 10.66 18.18 0.36
C TRP A 59 10.71 18.42 1.87
N GLU A 60 11.77 17.99 2.54
CA GLU A 60 11.98 18.24 3.96
C GLU A 60 12.33 19.71 4.24
N ALA A 61 13.13 20.35 3.37
CA ALA A 61 13.40 21.79 3.45
C ALA A 61 12.15 22.64 3.21
N GLU A 62 11.29 22.25 2.25
CA GLU A 62 10.01 22.91 2.02
C GLU A 62 9.01 22.70 3.17
N GLY A 63 9.03 21.53 3.83
CA GLY A 63 8.20 21.16 4.98
C GLY A 63 6.69 21.02 4.72
N THR A 64 6.16 21.72 3.73
CA THR A 64 4.73 21.74 3.35
C THR A 64 4.28 20.40 2.77
N VAL A 65 5.17 19.70 2.06
CA VAL A 65 4.88 18.42 1.42
C VAL A 65 4.53 17.38 2.47
N ALA A 66 5.38 17.19 3.49
CA ALA A 66 5.12 16.24 4.57
C ALA A 66 3.81 16.58 5.30
N HIS A 67 3.59 17.87 5.62
CA HIS A 67 2.39 18.31 6.32
C HIS A 67 1.10 18.01 5.54
N ARG A 68 1.05 18.35 4.25
CA ARG A 68 -0.13 18.15 3.39
C ARG A 68 -0.51 16.67 3.30
N HIS A 69 0.48 15.82 3.04
CA HIS A 69 0.25 14.37 2.95
C HIS A 69 -0.16 13.79 4.30
N ASN A 70 0.48 14.20 5.39
CA ASN A 70 0.12 13.76 6.73
C ASN A 70 -1.33 14.11 7.09
N LYS A 71 -1.76 15.35 6.80
CA LYS A 71 -3.13 15.81 7.04
C LYS A 71 -4.15 14.99 6.25
N TYR A 72 -3.84 14.65 5.00
CA TYR A 72 -4.67 13.75 4.20
C TYR A 72 -4.78 12.36 4.83
N LEU A 73 -3.66 11.77 5.22
CA LEU A 73 -3.61 10.41 5.77
C LEU A 73 -4.32 10.28 7.12
N LYS A 74 -4.24 11.31 7.98
CA LYS A 74 -4.84 11.27 9.32
C LYS A 74 -6.34 11.54 9.32
N ASN A 75 -6.81 12.42 8.43
CA ASN A 75 -8.18 12.93 8.49
C ASN A 75 -8.98 12.48 7.27
N MET A 76 -8.70 13.10 6.12
CA MET A 76 -9.53 12.94 4.92
C MET A 76 -9.64 11.47 4.52
N CYS A 77 -8.52 10.76 4.42
CA CYS A 77 -8.54 9.37 3.98
C CYS A 77 -9.46 8.50 4.85
N VAL A 78 -9.40 8.66 6.17
CA VAL A 78 -10.18 7.89 7.14
C VAL A 78 -11.67 8.22 7.04
N GLU A 79 -12.01 9.51 6.90
CA GLU A 79 -13.39 9.96 6.72
C GLU A 79 -14.00 9.41 5.43
N TRP A 80 -13.26 9.51 4.32
CA TRP A 80 -13.69 8.96 3.04
C TRP A 80 -13.84 7.44 3.09
N LEU A 81 -12.89 6.73 3.72
CA LEU A 81 -12.95 5.27 3.83
C LEU A 81 -14.19 4.83 4.64
N LYS A 82 -14.45 5.44 5.81
CA LYS A 82 -15.67 5.16 6.59
C LYS A 82 -16.93 5.43 5.79
N LYS A 83 -16.97 6.54 5.04
CA LYS A 83 -18.11 6.91 4.19
C LYS A 83 -18.36 5.88 3.10
N TYR A 84 -17.35 5.49 2.33
CA TYR A 84 -17.52 4.54 1.22
C TYR A 84 -17.79 3.11 1.70
N VAL A 85 -17.18 2.69 2.82
CA VAL A 85 -17.54 1.41 3.46
C VAL A 85 -19.01 1.42 3.88
N SER A 86 -19.53 2.54 4.40
CA SER A 86 -20.95 2.62 4.76
C SER A 86 -21.89 2.47 3.56
N TYR A 87 -21.51 2.98 2.38
CA TYR A 87 -22.29 2.83 1.15
C TYR A 87 -22.29 1.40 0.61
N GLY A 88 -21.13 0.73 0.67
CA GLY A 88 -20.96 -0.63 0.16
C GLY A 88 -21.14 -1.73 1.21
N ARG A 89 -21.60 -1.40 2.42
CA ARG A 89 -21.51 -2.28 3.60
C ARG A 89 -22.01 -3.71 3.32
N ALA A 90 -23.19 -3.83 2.74
CA ALA A 90 -23.82 -5.12 2.45
C ALA A 90 -23.00 -6.03 1.53
N VAL A 91 -22.15 -5.45 0.67
CA VAL A 91 -21.27 -6.20 -0.26
C VAL A 91 -19.88 -6.38 0.34
N LEU A 92 -19.31 -5.31 0.91
CA LEU A 92 -17.93 -5.31 1.43
C LEU A 92 -17.77 -6.16 2.69
N GLU A 93 -18.80 -6.24 3.53
CA GLU A 93 -18.78 -7.07 4.75
C GLU A 93 -19.34 -8.49 4.51
N ARG A 94 -19.77 -8.80 3.28
CA ARG A 94 -20.28 -10.13 2.92
C ARG A 94 -19.14 -11.15 2.96
N LYS A 95 -19.36 -12.25 3.68
CA LYS A 95 -18.42 -13.38 3.77
C LYS A 95 -19.05 -14.60 3.10
N GLU A 96 -18.48 -15.03 1.99
CA GLU A 96 -18.85 -16.26 1.31
C GLU A 96 -17.86 -17.37 1.69
N ARG A 97 -18.38 -18.58 1.95
CA ARG A 97 -17.52 -19.73 2.27
C ARG A 97 -16.90 -20.23 0.97
N PRO A 98 -15.57 -20.41 0.90
CA PRO A 98 -14.95 -20.94 -0.29
C PRO A 98 -15.29 -22.43 -0.47
N GLU A 99 -15.38 -22.87 -1.72
CA GLU A 99 -15.45 -24.29 -2.04
C GLU A 99 -14.03 -24.88 -1.97
N VAL A 100 -13.85 -25.92 -1.17
CA VAL A 100 -12.52 -26.51 -0.94
C VAL A 100 -12.43 -27.87 -1.60
N HIS A 101 -11.42 -28.05 -2.45
CA HIS A 101 -11.11 -29.30 -3.11
C HIS A 101 -9.71 -29.79 -2.73
N VAL A 102 -9.63 -31.03 -2.24
CA VAL A 102 -8.37 -31.71 -1.95
C VAL A 102 -8.13 -32.79 -3.00
N SER A 103 -6.94 -32.78 -3.58
CA SER A 103 -6.53 -33.73 -4.61
C SER A 103 -5.15 -34.29 -4.30
N GLY A 104 -4.88 -35.51 -4.77
CA GLY A 104 -3.57 -36.16 -4.66
C GLY A 104 -3.05 -36.55 -6.04
N LYS A 105 -1.76 -36.32 -6.29
CA LYS A 105 -1.08 -36.79 -7.49
C LYS A 105 0.18 -37.56 -7.10
N GLU A 106 0.26 -38.81 -7.52
CA GLU A 106 1.44 -39.65 -7.32
C GLU A 106 2.35 -39.61 -8.54
N ALA A 107 3.65 -39.41 -8.31
CA ALA A 107 4.67 -39.47 -9.35
C ALA A 107 6.01 -39.88 -8.74
N HIS A 108 6.72 -40.80 -9.40
CA HIS A 108 8.04 -41.30 -8.93
C HIS A 108 8.02 -41.81 -7.46
N GLY A 109 6.91 -42.41 -7.02
CA GLY A 109 6.76 -42.91 -5.65
C GLY A 109 6.52 -41.83 -4.59
N ILE A 110 6.27 -40.57 -4.99
CA ILE A 110 5.91 -39.48 -4.08
C ILE A 110 4.46 -39.07 -4.35
N LEU A 111 3.62 -39.13 -3.31
CA LEU A 111 2.27 -38.59 -3.32
C LEU A 111 2.30 -37.10 -2.92
N THR A 112 1.97 -36.22 -3.86
CA THR A 112 1.79 -34.78 -3.60
C THR A 112 0.31 -34.48 -3.38
N LEU A 113 -0.02 -33.91 -2.21
CA LEU A 113 -1.37 -33.44 -1.90
C LEU A 113 -1.49 -31.95 -2.23
N SER A 114 -2.64 -31.54 -2.76
CA SER A 114 -2.96 -30.14 -3.10
C SER A 114 -4.33 -29.78 -2.54
N CYS A 115 -4.40 -28.66 -1.82
CA CYS A 115 -5.65 -28.06 -1.34
C CYS A 115 -5.90 -26.77 -2.12
N ARG A 116 -7.07 -26.65 -2.76
CA ARG A 116 -7.49 -25.46 -3.51
C ARG A 116 -8.80 -24.95 -2.94
N ALA A 117 -8.89 -23.65 -2.74
CA ALA A 117 -10.09 -22.94 -2.32
C ALA A 117 -10.53 -22.01 -3.46
N TYR A 118 -11.81 -22.09 -3.83
CA TYR A 118 -12.45 -21.27 -4.86
C TYR A 118 -13.51 -20.36 -4.25
#